data_AF-A0A806KI47-F1
#
_entry.id   AF-A0A806KI47-F1
#
_cell.length_a   1.000
_cell.length_b   1.000
_cell.length_c   1.000
_cell.angle_alpha   90.00
_cell.angle_beta   90.00
_cell.angle_gamma   90.00
#
_symmetry.space_group_name_H-M   'P 1'
#
loop_
_entity.id
_entity.type
_entity.pdbx_description
1 polymer ?
#
loop_
_entity_poly.entity_id
_entity_poly.type
_entity_poly.pdbx_seq_one_letter_code
_entity_poly.pdbx_strand_id
1 'polypeptide(L)'
;MPNSTEETLWPYWYWYNSPVLLTLPEHEINKIRGMMKANEAKQEGLWGENGHKLLSVLAKETDMLVCAEDLGAVPNCVPGVLQNLGILSLRVERWSRNWKQEGSPYVPLHEYPRLSVCTTSNHDSSTVLGLWNEHDFDRDYYWKHIGQNGRAPAVLTAEHVRLIIQNLFGANSLLAILPLQDFMALSQKFVPANPEVDRVNTPGTVGSENWSWKMPCLLEDLLNEAELNGRVEELARMRKNRAI
;
A
#
# COMPACT_ATOMS: atom_id res chain seq x y z
N MET A 1 11.98 25.57 -1.64
CA MET A 1 11.25 25.45 -2.92
C MET A 1 11.94 26.37 -3.92
N PRO A 2 12.58 25.87 -4.98
CA PRO A 2 13.30 26.73 -5.91
C PRO A 2 12.30 27.49 -6.79
N ASN A 3 12.36 28.82 -6.72
CA ASN A 3 11.85 29.82 -7.67
C ASN A 3 10.45 29.56 -8.27
N SER A 4 9.40 29.74 -7.47
CA SER A 4 8.04 29.94 -7.98
C SER A 4 7.87 31.39 -8.44
N THR A 5 7.57 31.62 -9.71
CA THR A 5 7.02 32.91 -10.18
C THR A 5 5.55 33.04 -9.76
N GLU A 6 5.01 34.25 -9.64
CA GLU A 6 3.60 34.50 -9.24
C GLU A 6 2.57 33.79 -10.13
N GLU A 7 2.93 33.40 -11.36
CA GLU A 7 2.06 32.68 -12.31
C GLU A 7 2.12 31.15 -12.19
N THR A 8 2.96 30.60 -11.30
CA THR A 8 3.11 29.15 -11.17
C THR A 8 2.01 28.57 -10.27
N LEU A 9 0.90 28.16 -10.88
CA LEU A 9 -0.16 27.42 -10.20
C LEU A 9 0.22 25.94 -10.05
N TRP A 10 0.22 25.45 -8.82
CA TRP A 10 0.41 24.04 -8.51
C TRP A 10 -0.93 23.36 -8.29
N PRO A 11 -1.13 22.13 -8.79
CA PRO A 11 -2.31 21.36 -8.47
C PRO A 11 -2.37 21.11 -6.96
N TYR A 12 -3.45 21.54 -6.33
CA TYR A 12 -3.71 21.29 -4.92
C TYR A 12 -4.84 20.27 -4.79
N TRP A 13 -4.47 19.03 -4.48
CA TRP A 13 -5.38 17.88 -4.50
C TRP A 13 -6.48 17.94 -3.44
N TYR A 14 -6.27 18.69 -2.35
CA TYR A 14 -7.22 18.87 -1.26
C TYR A 14 -7.91 20.24 -1.30
N TRP A 15 -8.15 20.79 -2.49
CA TRP A 15 -8.75 22.12 -2.67
C TRP A 15 -10.06 22.32 -1.90
N TYR A 16 -10.82 21.25 -1.68
CA TYR A 16 -12.06 21.25 -0.90
C TYR A 16 -11.86 21.47 0.61
N ASN A 17 -10.65 21.31 1.13
CA ASN A 17 -10.26 21.59 2.51
C ASN A 17 -9.51 22.92 2.66
N SER A 18 -9.38 23.71 1.59
CA SER A 18 -8.69 24.99 1.65
C SER A 18 -9.40 25.95 2.61
N PRO A 19 -8.71 26.56 3.60
CA PRO A 19 -9.33 27.51 4.51
C PRO A 19 -10.05 28.66 3.80
N VAL A 20 -9.49 29.13 2.68
CA VAL A 20 -10.07 30.20 1.86
C VAL A 20 -11.37 29.76 1.19
N LEU A 21 -11.48 28.50 0.77
CA LEU A 21 -12.73 28.00 0.20
C LEU A 21 -13.85 28.02 1.24
N LEU A 22 -13.51 27.70 2.50
CA LEU A 22 -14.45 27.63 3.60
C LEU A 22 -14.92 29.00 4.10
N THR A 23 -14.28 30.11 3.69
CA THR A 23 -14.75 31.47 4.01
C THR A 23 -15.78 32.01 3.01
N LEU A 24 -15.98 31.34 1.87
CA LEU A 24 -16.91 31.78 0.84
C LEU A 24 -18.37 31.47 1.21
N PRO A 25 -19.35 32.23 0.68
CA PRO A 25 -20.77 31.88 0.80
C PRO A 25 -21.08 30.49 0.24
N GLU A 26 -22.05 29.78 0.84
CA GLU A 26 -22.40 28.40 0.47
C GLU A 26 -22.71 28.22 -1.03
N HIS A 27 -23.39 29.19 -1.64
CA HIS A 27 -23.71 29.14 -3.07
C HIS A 27 -22.46 29.22 -3.97
N GLU A 28 -21.44 29.97 -3.58
CA GLU A 28 -20.17 30.04 -4.30
C GLU A 28 -19.36 28.76 -4.13
N ILE A 29 -19.32 28.21 -2.90
CA ILE A 29 -18.70 26.90 -2.62
C ILE A 29 -19.33 25.83 -3.50
N ASN A 30 -20.67 25.80 -3.58
CA ASN A 30 -21.38 24.83 -4.42
C ASN A 30 -21.11 25.02 -5.91
N LYS A 31 -20.99 26.27 -6.38
CA LYS A 31 -20.63 26.57 -7.77
C LYS A 31 -19.20 26.10 -8.10
N ILE A 32 -18.23 26.39 -7.24
CA ILE A 32 -16.84 25.94 -7.40
C ILE A 32 -16.78 24.41 -7.39
N ARG A 33 -17.46 23.76 -6.44
CA ARG A 33 -17.57 22.28 -6.39
C ARG A 33 -18.17 21.70 -7.67
N GLY A 34 -19.22 22.32 -8.20
CA GLY A 34 -19.81 21.92 -9.48
C GLY A 34 -18.83 22.04 -10.63
N MET A 35 -18.10 23.15 -10.72
CA MET A 35 -17.09 23.39 -11.76
C MET A 35 -15.93 22.41 -11.68
N MET A 36 -15.40 22.14 -10.48
CA MET A 36 -14.30 21.19 -10.28
C MET A 36 -14.73 19.77 -10.65
N LYS A 37 -15.90 19.31 -10.19
CA LYS A 37 -16.45 18.00 -10.57
C LYS A 37 -16.67 17.89 -12.08
N ALA A 38 -17.20 18.93 -12.72
CA ALA A 38 -17.39 18.94 -14.16
C ALA A 38 -16.05 18.91 -14.92
N ASN A 39 -15.02 19.59 -14.40
CA ASN A 39 -13.68 19.54 -14.96
C ASN A 39 -13.06 18.14 -14.80
N GLU A 40 -13.07 17.56 -13.60
CA GLU A 40 -12.61 16.20 -13.33
C GLU A 40 -13.27 15.19 -14.28
N ALA A 41 -14.61 15.22 -14.39
CA ALA A 41 -15.35 14.34 -15.29
C ALA A 41 -14.96 14.49 -16.76
N LYS A 42 -14.65 15.71 -17.23
CA LYS A 42 -14.15 15.94 -18.58
C LYS A 42 -12.75 15.39 -18.80
N GLN A 43 -11.90 15.42 -17.78
CA GLN A 43 -10.52 14.94 -17.85
C GLN A 43 -10.41 13.42 -17.77
N GLU A 44 -11.33 12.73 -17.07
CA GLU A 44 -11.31 11.26 -16.91
C GLU A 44 -11.21 10.50 -18.24
N GLY A 45 -11.99 10.91 -19.26
CA GLY A 45 -11.91 10.31 -20.59
C GLY A 45 -10.55 10.54 -21.27
N LEU A 46 -10.06 11.78 -21.25
CA LEU A 46 -8.78 12.15 -21.84
C LEU A 46 -7.60 11.42 -21.17
N TRP A 47 -7.61 11.35 -19.84
CA TRP A 47 -6.59 10.64 -19.07
C TRP A 47 -6.66 9.14 -19.30
N GLY A 48 -7.86 8.57 -19.39
CA GLY A 48 -8.06 7.16 -19.72
C GLY A 48 -7.49 6.82 -21.11
N GLU A 49 -7.84 7.59 -22.13
CA GLU A 49 -7.35 7.39 -23.50
C GLU A 49 -5.82 7.54 -23.59
N ASN A 50 -5.28 8.60 -22.99
CA ASN A 50 -3.84 8.85 -23.01
C ASN A 50 -3.07 7.80 -22.21
N GLY A 51 -3.58 7.44 -21.02
CA GLY A 51 -3.02 6.39 -20.18
C GLY A 51 -3.01 5.05 -20.92
N HIS A 52 -4.12 4.67 -21.54
CA HIS A 52 -4.19 3.44 -22.35
C HIS A 52 -3.19 3.48 -23.49
N LYS A 53 -3.11 4.58 -24.25
CA LYS A 53 -2.16 4.72 -25.36
C LYS A 53 -0.72 4.50 -24.88
N LEU A 54 -0.28 5.22 -23.84
CA LEU A 54 1.09 5.16 -23.35
C LEU A 54 1.43 3.82 -22.71
N LEU A 55 0.58 3.33 -21.80
CA LEU A 55 0.80 2.07 -21.10
C LEU A 55 0.73 0.88 -22.06
N SER A 56 -0.09 0.95 -23.11
CA SER A 56 -0.16 -0.13 -24.11
C SER A 56 1.13 -0.29 -24.91
N VAL A 57 1.89 0.79 -25.12
CA VAL A 57 3.21 0.72 -25.76
C VAL A 57 4.14 -0.04 -24.82
N LEU A 58 4.28 0.42 -23.57
CA LEU A 58 5.18 -0.20 -22.58
C LEU A 58 4.87 -1.69 -22.35
N ALA A 59 3.58 -2.04 -22.24
CA ALA A 59 3.15 -3.42 -22.02
C ALA A 59 3.41 -4.34 -23.22
N LYS A 60 3.54 -3.81 -24.44
CA LYS A 60 3.82 -4.59 -25.66
C LYS A 60 5.31 -4.73 -25.97
N GLU A 61 6.17 -3.94 -25.34
CA GLU A 61 7.62 -3.99 -25.55
C GLU A 61 8.31 -5.09 -24.72
N THR A 62 7.56 -5.89 -23.95
CA THR A 62 8.13 -6.95 -23.12
C THR A 62 7.16 -8.12 -22.94
N ASP A 63 7.72 -9.32 -22.82
CA ASP A 63 6.98 -10.53 -22.41
C ASP A 63 6.91 -10.67 -20.87
N MET A 64 7.51 -9.73 -20.13
CA MET A 64 7.48 -9.74 -18.67
C MET A 64 6.10 -9.31 -18.13
N LEU A 65 5.76 -9.83 -16.95
CA LEU A 65 4.57 -9.39 -16.23
C LEU A 65 4.74 -7.94 -15.76
N VAL A 66 3.83 -7.06 -16.19
CA VAL A 66 3.86 -5.65 -15.82
C VAL A 66 3.01 -5.41 -14.57
N CYS A 67 3.59 -4.73 -13.60
CA CYS A 67 2.93 -4.30 -12.38
C CYS A 67 3.00 -2.77 -12.29
N ALA A 68 1.89 -2.13 -11.95
CA ALA A 68 1.82 -0.71 -11.68
C ALA A 68 1.79 -0.46 -10.17
N GLU A 69 2.60 0.48 -9.71
CA GLU A 69 2.39 1.13 -8.43
C GLU A 69 1.30 2.20 -8.58
N ASP A 70 0.03 1.81 -8.39
CA ASP A 70 -1.14 2.69 -8.45
C ASP A 70 -1.54 3.19 -7.06
N LEU A 71 -0.61 3.83 -6.34
CA LEU A 71 -0.85 4.37 -5.00
C LEU A 71 -1.16 5.87 -5.02
N GLY A 72 -1.76 6.37 -3.93
CA GLY A 72 -2.05 7.79 -3.73
C GLY A 72 -3.36 8.25 -4.37
N ALA A 73 -3.36 9.47 -4.94
CA ALA A 73 -4.52 10.06 -5.58
C ALA A 73 -4.67 9.52 -7.01
N VAL A 74 -5.36 8.39 -7.13
CA VAL A 74 -5.52 7.68 -8.41
C VAL A 74 -6.83 8.10 -9.10
N PRO A 75 -6.78 8.61 -10.35
CA PRO A 75 -7.99 8.89 -11.14
C PRO A 75 -8.86 7.65 -11.37
N ASN A 76 -10.17 7.83 -11.53
CA ASN A 76 -11.10 6.68 -11.60
C ASN A 76 -10.92 5.85 -12.89
N CYS A 77 -10.33 6.43 -13.93
CA CYS A 77 -10.02 5.75 -15.19
C CYS A 77 -8.88 4.73 -15.06
N VAL A 78 -7.96 4.91 -14.11
CA VAL A 78 -6.73 4.09 -14.02
C VAL A 78 -7.01 2.61 -13.79
N PRO A 79 -7.86 2.19 -12.83
CA PRO A 79 -8.16 0.77 -12.63
C PRO A 79 -8.68 0.07 -13.90
N GLY A 80 -9.55 0.74 -14.67
CA GLY A 80 -10.07 0.21 -15.93
C GLY A 80 -9.00 0.09 -17.01
N VAL A 81 -8.12 1.09 -17.13
CA VAL A 81 -6.99 1.04 -18.07
C VAL A 81 -6.02 -0.10 -17.73
N LEU A 82 -5.62 -0.23 -16.47
CA LEU A 82 -4.71 -1.30 -16.03
C LEU A 82 -5.33 -2.67 -16.28
N GLN A 83 -6.61 -2.86 -15.93
CA GLN A 83 -7.33 -4.09 -16.16
C GLN A 83 -7.40 -4.45 -17.65
N ASN A 84 -7.72 -3.48 -18.51
CA ASN A 84 -7.79 -3.69 -19.96
C ASN A 84 -6.45 -4.11 -20.58
N LEU A 85 -5.34 -3.63 -20.02
CA LEU A 85 -3.98 -3.94 -20.48
C LEU A 85 -3.37 -5.16 -19.78
N GLY A 86 -4.07 -5.80 -18.84
CA GLY A 86 -3.53 -6.92 -18.07
C GLY A 86 -2.41 -6.53 -17.10
N ILE A 87 -2.29 -5.24 -16.76
CA ILE A 87 -1.28 -4.72 -15.83
C ILE A 87 -1.77 -4.92 -14.41
N LEU A 88 -0.94 -5.52 -13.55
CA LEU A 88 -1.30 -5.77 -12.16
C LEU A 88 -1.27 -4.47 -11.34
N SER A 89 -2.33 -4.19 -10.60
CA SER A 89 -2.34 -3.11 -9.60
C SER A 89 -1.62 -3.51 -8.31
N LEU A 90 -1.18 -2.55 -7.50
CA LEU A 90 -0.62 -2.77 -6.18
C LEU A 90 -1.68 -2.58 -5.06
N ARG A 91 -1.70 -3.49 -4.10
CA ARG A 91 -2.55 -3.42 -2.91
C ARG A 91 -1.69 -3.55 -1.65
N VAL A 92 -1.36 -2.41 -1.07
CA VAL A 92 -0.74 -2.36 0.26
C VAL A 92 -1.85 -2.45 1.29
N GLU A 93 -1.87 -3.53 2.09
CA GLU A 93 -3.00 -3.87 2.98
C GLU A 93 -3.39 -2.71 3.89
N ARG A 94 -2.40 -2.05 4.50
CA ARG A 94 -2.60 -0.93 5.43
C ARG A 94 -3.31 0.29 4.80
N TRP A 95 -3.26 0.43 3.47
CA TRP A 95 -3.86 1.53 2.72
C TRP A 95 -5.09 1.11 1.90
N SER A 96 -5.38 -0.18 1.84
CA SER A 96 -6.48 -0.75 1.05
C SER A 96 -7.80 -0.60 1.80
N ARG A 97 -8.31 0.64 1.82
CA ARG A 97 -9.54 1.03 2.51
C ARG A 97 -10.57 1.60 1.52
N ASN A 98 -11.85 1.43 1.83
CA ASN A 98 -12.94 2.06 1.13
C ASN A 98 -13.15 3.49 1.65
N TRP A 99 -12.31 4.41 1.20
CA TRP A 99 -12.27 5.81 1.64
C TRP A 99 -13.57 6.60 1.38
N LYS A 100 -14.49 6.07 0.56
CA LYS A 100 -15.78 6.69 0.25
C LYS A 100 -16.90 6.25 1.22
N GLN A 101 -16.65 5.24 2.05
CA GLN A 101 -17.59 4.74 3.04
C GLN A 101 -17.27 5.28 4.44
N GLU A 102 -18.31 5.45 5.27
CA GLU A 102 -18.18 5.89 6.65
C GLU A 102 -17.23 4.97 7.44
N GLY A 103 -16.34 5.56 8.24
CA GLY A 103 -15.27 4.82 8.93
C GLY A 103 -14.15 4.27 8.04
N SER A 104 -14.23 4.47 6.72
CA SER A 104 -13.25 4.03 5.72
C SER A 104 -12.83 2.57 5.91
N PRO A 105 -13.71 1.58 5.74
CA PRO A 105 -13.39 0.23 6.10
C PRO A 105 -12.32 -0.40 5.23
N TYR A 106 -11.50 -1.28 5.82
CA TYR A 106 -10.57 -2.09 5.04
C TYR A 106 -11.33 -2.90 3.99
N VAL A 107 -10.79 -2.95 2.77
CA VAL A 107 -11.33 -3.78 1.70
C VAL A 107 -11.09 -5.24 2.07
N PRO A 108 -12.11 -6.11 2.09
CA PRO A 108 -11.91 -7.53 2.35
C PRO A 108 -10.91 -8.14 1.36
N LEU A 109 -9.98 -8.96 1.85
CA LEU A 109 -8.89 -9.49 1.01
C LEU A 109 -9.37 -10.35 -0.17
N HIS A 110 -10.53 -10.99 -0.05
CA HIS A 110 -11.15 -11.76 -1.14
C HIS A 110 -11.74 -10.85 -2.23
N GLU A 111 -11.99 -9.57 -1.94
CA GLU A 111 -12.45 -8.57 -2.90
C GLU A 111 -11.29 -7.86 -3.62
N TYR A 112 -10.03 -8.13 -3.24
CA TYR A 112 -8.90 -7.57 -3.97
C TYR A 112 -8.97 -7.99 -5.45
N PRO A 113 -8.68 -7.08 -6.41
CA PRO A 113 -8.71 -7.43 -7.83
C PRO A 113 -7.78 -8.61 -8.12
N ARG A 114 -8.22 -9.57 -8.94
CA ARG A 114 -7.37 -10.72 -9.29
C ARG A 114 -6.07 -10.29 -9.95
N LEU A 115 -6.12 -9.32 -10.87
CA LEU A 115 -4.94 -8.71 -11.50
C LEU A 115 -4.29 -7.70 -10.55
N SER A 116 -3.75 -8.20 -9.43
CA SER A 116 -3.01 -7.37 -8.48
C SER A 116 -1.88 -8.10 -7.77
N VAL A 117 -0.96 -7.31 -7.21
CA VAL A 117 0.04 -7.69 -6.22
C VAL A 117 -0.44 -7.19 -4.87
N CYS A 118 -0.57 -8.07 -3.87
CA CYS A 118 -0.75 -7.63 -2.48
C CYS A 118 0.57 -7.63 -1.71
N THR A 119 0.70 -6.70 -0.77
CA THR A 119 1.83 -6.60 0.16
C THR A 119 1.37 -6.05 1.52
N THR A 120 2.12 -6.36 2.57
CA THR A 120 2.00 -5.75 3.91
C THR A 120 2.52 -4.30 3.91
N SER A 121 3.66 -4.08 3.26
CA SER A 121 4.38 -2.80 3.22
C SER A 121 5.29 -2.71 1.98
N ASN A 122 5.86 -1.55 1.72
CA ASN A 122 6.89 -1.30 0.71
C ASN A 122 8.10 -0.57 1.34
N HIS A 123 9.15 -0.35 0.55
CA HIS A 123 10.39 0.29 1.01
C HIS A 123 10.20 1.73 1.54
N ASP A 124 9.14 2.41 1.12
CA ASP A 124 8.78 3.78 1.54
C ASP A 124 7.89 3.82 2.80
N SER A 125 7.58 2.66 3.37
CA SER A 125 6.73 2.52 4.55
C SER A 125 7.45 1.77 5.66
N SER A 126 6.88 1.79 6.86
CA SER A 126 7.37 0.95 7.94
C SER A 126 6.97 -0.51 7.69
N THR A 127 7.76 -1.44 8.22
CA THR A 127 7.46 -2.89 8.23
C THR A 127 6.20 -3.18 9.05
N VAL A 128 5.74 -4.42 9.12
CA VAL A 128 4.60 -4.80 9.99
C VAL A 128 4.90 -4.50 11.45
N LEU A 129 6.14 -4.72 11.91
CA LEU A 129 6.53 -4.38 13.27
C LEU A 129 6.55 -2.87 13.51
N GLY A 130 7.07 -2.10 12.54
CA GLY A 130 7.09 -0.64 12.61
C GLY A 130 5.68 -0.03 12.58
N LEU A 131 4.79 -0.58 11.74
CA LEU A 131 3.38 -0.20 11.66
C LEU A 131 2.73 -0.15 13.03
N TRP A 132 2.99 -1.20 13.80
CA TRP A 132 2.37 -1.37 15.10
C TRP A 132 2.74 -0.23 16.05
N ASN A 133 3.89 0.40 15.87
CA ASN A 133 4.37 1.49 16.71
C ASN A 133 4.03 2.88 16.17
N GLU A 134 3.41 3.00 15.00
CA GLU A 134 2.95 4.29 14.47
C GLU A 134 1.85 4.88 15.37
N HIS A 135 2.00 6.14 15.74
CA HIS A 135 1.12 6.83 16.68
C HIS A 135 -0.36 6.92 16.22
N ASP A 136 -0.58 7.08 14.92
CA ASP A 136 -1.91 7.22 14.33
C ASP A 136 -2.50 5.89 13.85
N PHE A 137 -1.82 4.76 14.11
CA PHE A 137 -2.29 3.47 13.65
C PHE A 137 -3.32 2.86 14.60
N ASP A 138 -4.54 2.67 14.09
CA ASP A 138 -5.61 1.98 14.82
C ASP A 138 -5.40 0.46 14.78
N ARG A 139 -4.65 -0.03 15.77
CA ARG A 139 -4.33 -1.46 15.95
C ARG A 139 -5.57 -2.31 16.13
N ASP A 140 -6.54 -1.84 16.92
CA ASP A 140 -7.77 -2.59 17.22
C ASP A 140 -8.62 -2.75 15.95
N TYR A 141 -8.67 -1.72 15.12
CA TYR A 141 -9.38 -1.79 13.85
C TYR A 141 -8.72 -2.73 12.85
N TYR A 142 -7.39 -2.68 12.72
CA TYR A 142 -6.66 -3.62 11.87
C TYR A 142 -6.75 -5.06 12.39
N TRP A 143 -6.64 -5.28 13.70
CA TRP A 143 -6.76 -6.61 14.32
C TRP A 143 -8.12 -7.25 14.03
N LYS A 144 -9.19 -6.46 14.11
CA LYS A 144 -10.53 -6.90 13.70
C LYS A 144 -10.62 -7.18 12.19
N HIS A 145 -9.98 -6.36 11.36
CA HIS A 145 -9.96 -6.56 9.91
C HIS A 145 -9.36 -7.92 9.51
N ILE A 146 -8.26 -8.32 10.16
CA ILE A 146 -7.62 -9.62 9.92
C ILE A 146 -8.33 -10.80 10.63
N GLY A 147 -9.59 -10.59 11.07
CA GLY A 147 -10.46 -11.60 11.63
C GLY A 147 -10.12 -12.02 13.06
N GLN A 148 -9.27 -11.27 13.77
CA GLN A 148 -8.92 -11.58 15.15
C GLN A 148 -9.92 -10.96 16.13
N ASN A 149 -10.12 -11.64 17.25
CA ASN A 149 -11.04 -11.21 18.31
C ASN A 149 -10.30 -10.46 19.41
N GLY A 150 -11.04 -9.63 20.14
CA GLY A 150 -10.52 -8.91 21.30
C GLY A 150 -9.66 -7.71 20.93
N ARG A 151 -8.94 -7.20 21.94
CA ARG A 151 -8.03 -6.06 21.77
C ARG A 151 -6.76 -6.52 21.05
N ALA A 152 -6.28 -5.69 20.13
CA ALA A 152 -5.01 -5.86 19.48
C ALA A 152 -3.88 -5.89 20.53
N PRO A 153 -2.87 -6.76 20.36
CA PRO A 153 -1.74 -6.81 21.29
C PRO A 153 -0.99 -5.47 21.34
N ALA A 154 -0.41 -5.14 22.49
CA ALA A 154 0.41 -3.93 22.60
C ALA A 154 1.72 -4.04 21.79
N VAL A 155 2.26 -5.25 21.67
CA VAL A 155 3.49 -5.60 20.95
C VAL A 155 3.24 -6.85 20.13
N LEU A 156 3.67 -6.85 18.86
CA LEU A 156 3.58 -8.02 18.00
C LEU A 156 4.63 -9.07 18.40
N THR A 157 4.21 -10.33 18.41
CA THR A 157 5.09 -11.49 18.53
C THR A 157 5.23 -12.13 17.16
N ALA A 158 6.17 -13.07 17.00
CA ALA A 158 6.29 -13.88 15.79
C ALA A 158 4.97 -14.57 15.38
N GLU A 159 4.14 -15.00 16.35
CA GLU A 159 2.82 -15.58 16.05
C GLU A 159 1.83 -14.53 15.56
N HIS A 160 1.83 -13.31 16.12
CA HIS A 160 0.98 -12.24 15.60
C HIS A 160 1.36 -11.87 14.16
N VAL A 161 2.65 -11.78 13.85
CA VAL A 161 3.14 -11.55 12.48
C VAL A 161 2.72 -12.70 11.56
N ARG A 162 2.82 -13.95 12.02
CA ARG A 162 2.35 -15.12 11.26
C ARG A 162 0.87 -15.02 10.90
N LEU A 163 0.02 -14.59 11.84
CA LEU A 163 -1.42 -14.40 11.59
C LEU A 163 -1.69 -13.30 10.55
N ILE A 164 -0.95 -12.19 10.62
CA ILE A 164 -1.03 -11.09 9.66
C ILE A 164 -0.68 -11.58 8.25
N ILE A 165 0.48 -12.23 8.09
CA ILE A 165 0.92 -12.75 6.79
C ILE A 165 -0.02 -13.84 6.29
N GLN A 166 -0.49 -14.72 7.17
CA GLN A 166 -1.45 -15.76 6.83
C GLN A 166 -2.75 -15.17 6.28
N ASN A 167 -3.27 -14.10 6.91
CA ASN A 167 -4.45 -13.39 6.44
C ASN A 167 -4.20 -12.84 5.02
N LEU A 168 -3.13 -12.07 4.83
CA LEU A 168 -2.77 -11.48 3.53
C LEU A 168 -2.58 -12.55 2.43
N PHE A 169 -2.01 -13.69 2.78
CA PHE A 169 -1.83 -14.82 1.86
C PHE A 169 -3.15 -15.47 1.43
N GLY A 170 -4.25 -15.21 2.14
CA GLY A 170 -5.61 -15.54 1.70
C GLY A 170 -6.18 -14.63 0.62
N ALA A 171 -5.52 -13.52 0.26
CA ALA A 171 -6.07 -12.53 -0.68
C ALA A 171 -6.31 -13.05 -2.10
N ASN A 172 -7.29 -12.47 -2.81
CA ASN A 172 -7.61 -12.84 -4.19
C ASN A 172 -6.54 -12.43 -5.22
N SER A 173 -5.67 -11.47 -4.87
CA SER A 173 -4.53 -11.01 -5.69
C SER A 173 -3.77 -12.17 -6.36
N LEU A 174 -3.24 -11.95 -7.55
CA LEU A 174 -2.46 -12.94 -8.28
C LEU A 174 -1.15 -13.21 -7.54
N LEU A 175 -0.45 -12.15 -7.15
CA LEU A 175 0.83 -12.20 -6.43
C LEU A 175 0.68 -11.68 -5.00
N ALA A 176 1.48 -12.23 -4.10
CA ALA A 176 1.71 -11.69 -2.77
C ALA A 176 3.22 -11.53 -2.60
N ILE A 177 3.71 -10.30 -2.48
CA ILE A 177 5.13 -9.97 -2.42
C ILE A 177 5.33 -9.13 -1.17
N LEU A 178 6.01 -9.66 -0.16
CA LEU A 178 6.21 -9.00 1.12
C LEU A 178 7.68 -8.63 1.28
N PRO A 179 8.01 -7.56 2.03
CA PRO A 179 9.38 -7.26 2.38
C PRO A 179 10.02 -8.39 3.19
N LEU A 180 11.33 -8.58 3.01
CA LEU A 180 12.09 -9.60 3.70
C LEU A 180 11.99 -9.46 5.23
N GLN A 181 11.93 -8.23 5.73
CA GLN A 181 11.81 -7.92 7.16
C GLN A 181 10.56 -8.56 7.78
N ASP A 182 9.45 -8.60 7.06
CA ASP A 182 8.20 -9.18 7.58
C ASP A 182 8.30 -10.71 7.65
N PHE A 183 9.03 -11.36 6.74
CA PHE A 183 9.36 -12.78 6.89
C PHE A 183 10.30 -13.01 8.06
N MET A 184 11.36 -12.22 8.21
CA MET A 184 12.30 -12.37 9.32
C MET A 184 11.61 -12.20 10.69
N ALA A 185 10.60 -11.33 10.78
CA ALA A 185 9.79 -11.13 11.97
C ALA A 185 8.95 -12.36 12.39
N LEU A 186 8.90 -13.42 11.58
CA LEU A 186 8.36 -14.73 11.98
C LEU A 186 9.28 -15.49 12.95
N SER A 187 10.49 -14.98 13.22
CA SER A 187 11.40 -15.51 14.23
C SER A 187 11.77 -14.43 15.24
N GLN A 188 11.59 -14.72 16.52
CA GLN A 188 11.94 -13.81 17.61
C GLN A 188 13.43 -13.42 17.59
N LYS A 189 14.29 -14.26 16.99
CA LYS A 189 15.73 -14.00 16.80
C LYS A 189 16.00 -12.72 16.01
N PHE A 190 15.14 -12.40 15.04
CA PHE A 190 15.34 -11.27 14.13
C PHE A 190 14.45 -10.07 14.44
N VAL A 191 13.65 -10.12 15.51
CA VAL A 191 12.84 -8.98 15.95
C VAL A 191 13.76 -7.96 16.63
N PRO A 192 13.91 -6.74 16.10
CA PRO A 192 14.75 -5.72 16.73
C PRO A 192 14.08 -5.15 17.99
N ALA A 193 14.89 -4.59 18.88
CA ALA A 193 14.36 -3.87 20.05
C ALA A 193 13.57 -2.61 19.66
N ASN A 194 13.98 -1.93 18.58
CA ASN A 194 13.26 -0.82 17.97
C ASN A 194 12.92 -1.17 16.52
N PRO A 195 11.65 -1.41 16.18
CA PRO A 195 11.22 -1.73 14.81
C PRO A 195 11.56 -0.69 13.75
N GLU A 196 11.79 0.58 14.12
CA GLU A 196 12.18 1.61 13.16
C GLU A 196 13.55 1.36 12.51
N VAL A 197 14.42 0.55 13.15
CA VAL A 197 15.71 0.20 12.54
C VAL A 197 15.56 -0.64 11.28
N ASP A 198 14.42 -1.30 11.10
CA ASP A 198 14.13 -2.12 9.92
C ASP A 198 13.49 -1.34 8.75
N ARG A 199 13.23 -0.04 8.96
CA ARG A 199 12.70 0.84 7.94
C ARG A 199 13.79 1.16 6.91
N VAL A 200 13.46 0.99 5.63
CA VAL A 200 14.41 1.22 4.52
C VAL A 200 14.50 2.69 4.14
N ASN A 201 13.35 3.37 4.01
CA ASN A 201 13.29 4.75 3.58
C ASN A 201 12.17 5.51 4.30
N THR A 202 12.42 6.78 4.59
CA THR A 202 11.40 7.74 5.03
C THR A 202 11.18 8.77 3.93
N PRO A 203 10.06 8.71 3.20
CA PRO A 203 9.76 9.67 2.14
C PRO A 203 9.81 11.11 2.64
N GLY A 204 10.42 11.99 1.82
CA GLY A 204 10.55 13.40 2.15
C GLY A 204 11.69 13.76 3.11
N THR A 205 12.52 12.79 3.51
CA THR A 205 13.75 13.06 4.30
C THR A 205 15.01 12.80 3.48
N VAL A 206 16.11 13.44 3.87
CA VAL A 206 17.45 13.21 3.33
C VAL A 206 18.38 12.92 4.50
N GLY A 207 19.04 11.77 4.49
CA GLY A 207 19.93 11.36 5.58
C GLY A 207 20.58 10.00 5.29
N SER A 208 21.61 9.66 6.07
CA SER A 208 22.36 8.41 5.90
C SER A 208 21.59 7.17 6.38
N GLU A 209 20.49 7.37 7.10
CA GLU A 209 19.56 6.32 7.52
C GLU A 209 18.73 5.77 6.36
N ASN A 210 18.42 6.59 5.34
CA ASN A 210 17.69 6.11 4.17
C ASN A 210 18.61 5.23 3.31
N TRP A 211 18.05 4.12 2.81
CA TRP A 211 18.74 3.17 1.90
C TRP A 211 19.99 2.52 2.50
N SER A 212 20.12 2.49 3.83
CA SER A 212 21.26 1.89 4.53
C SER A 212 20.91 0.62 5.31
N TRP A 213 19.64 0.22 5.33
CA TRP A 213 19.21 -1.02 5.97
C TRP A 213 19.97 -2.23 5.42
N LYS A 214 20.39 -3.11 6.33
CA LYS A 214 21.05 -4.38 6.02
C LYS A 214 20.36 -5.49 6.79
N MET A 215 20.26 -6.65 6.16
CA MET A 215 19.81 -7.86 6.82
C MET A 215 20.67 -8.14 8.07
N PRO A 216 20.08 -8.46 9.23
CA PRO A 216 20.81 -8.65 10.49
C PRO A 216 21.59 -9.98 10.55
N CYS A 217 21.71 -10.70 9.45
CA CYS A 217 22.48 -11.94 9.33
C CYS A 217 23.03 -12.09 7.91
N LEU A 218 23.94 -13.04 7.73
CA LEU A 218 24.42 -13.43 6.41
C LEU A 218 23.40 -14.31 5.69
N LEU A 219 23.50 -14.40 4.37
CA LEU A 219 22.62 -15.25 3.57
C LEU A 219 22.79 -16.73 3.95
N GLU A 220 24.03 -17.15 4.21
CA GLU A 220 24.37 -18.50 4.64
C GLU A 220 23.74 -18.85 5.99
N ASP A 221 23.69 -17.90 6.92
CA ASP A 221 23.03 -18.10 8.21
C ASP A 221 21.51 -18.24 8.00
N LEU A 222 20.92 -17.36 7.18
CA LEU A 222 19.48 -17.40 6.87
C LEU A 222 19.04 -18.74 6.25
N LEU A 223 19.86 -19.30 5.35
CA LEU A 223 19.61 -20.63 4.75
C LEU A 223 19.58 -21.75 5.81
N ASN A 224 20.27 -21.56 6.94
CA ASN A 224 20.33 -22.52 8.05
C ASN A 224 19.28 -22.27 9.15
N GLU A 225 18.43 -21.23 9.03
CA GLU A 225 17.35 -20.94 9.98
C GLU A 225 16.14 -21.88 9.79
N ALA A 226 16.29 -23.15 10.18
CA ALA A 226 15.29 -24.20 9.92
C ALA A 226 13.87 -23.85 10.42
N GLU A 227 13.74 -23.22 11.60
CA GLU A 227 12.42 -22.84 12.13
C GLU A 227 11.76 -21.75 11.28
N LEU A 228 12.50 -20.68 10.95
CA LEU A 228 11.99 -19.60 10.10
C LEU A 228 11.63 -20.14 8.72
N ASN A 229 12.52 -20.92 8.11
CA ASN A 229 12.30 -21.49 6.78
C ASN A 229 11.08 -22.41 6.75
N GLY A 230 10.87 -23.21 7.80
CA GLY A 230 9.66 -24.04 7.94
C GLY A 230 8.38 -23.21 8.03
N ARG A 231 8.38 -22.11 8.79
CA ARG A 231 7.23 -21.18 8.88
C ARG A 231 6.92 -20.50 7.54
N VAL A 232 7.95 -20.06 6.81
CA VAL A 232 7.79 -19.46 5.47
C VAL A 232 7.26 -20.49 4.48
N GLU A 233 7.77 -21.73 4.52
CA GLU A 233 7.29 -22.81 3.65
C GLU A 233 5.82 -23.16 3.92
N GLU A 234 5.41 -23.20 5.19
CA GLU A 234 4.01 -23.39 5.58
C GLU A 234 3.10 -22.31 4.98
N LEU A 235 3.46 -21.03 5.18
CA LEU A 235 2.71 -19.90 4.63
C LEU A 235 2.65 -19.97 3.10
N ALA A 236 3.76 -20.26 2.42
CA ALA A 236 3.79 -20.42 0.97
C ALA A 236 2.87 -21.56 0.48
N ARG A 237 2.82 -22.68 1.23
CA ARG A 237 1.92 -23.81 0.94
C ARG A 237 0.46 -23.42 1.13
N MET A 238 0.12 -22.68 2.18
CA MET A 238 -1.23 -22.15 2.39
C MET A 238 -1.65 -21.23 1.24
N ARG A 239 -0.77 -20.30 0.83
CA ARG A 239 -0.99 -19.41 -0.30
C ARG A 239 -1.28 -20.17 -1.58
N LYS A 240 -0.51 -21.23 -1.85
CA LYS A 240 -0.67 -22.10 -3.01
C LYS A 240 -2.03 -22.83 -3.02
N ASN A 241 -2.50 -23.26 -1.84
CA ASN A 241 -3.71 -24.06 -1.68
C ASN A 241 -4.98 -23.25 -1.35
N ARG A 242 -4.90 -21.92 -1.34
CA ARG A 242 -6.05 -21.06 -1.02
C ARG A 242 -7.19 -21.25 -2.04
N ALA A 243 -8.41 -21.02 -1.60
CA ALA A 243 -9.54 -20.87 -2.51
C ALA A 243 -9.38 -19.57 -3.32
N ILE A 244 -9.69 -19.65 -4.61
CA ILE A 244 -9.76 -18.50 -5.54
C ILE A 244 -11.21 -18.37 -5.98
#